data_AF-A0A7H4MDN2-F1
#
_entry.id   AF-A0A7H4MDN2-F1
#
_cell.length_a   1.000
_cell.length_b   1.000
_cell.length_c   1.000
_cell.angle_alpha   90.00
_cell.angle_beta   90.00
_cell.angle_gamma   90.00
#
_symmetry.space_group_name_H-M   'P 1'
#
loop_
_entity.id
_entity.type
_entity.pdbx_description
1 polymer ?
#
loop_
_entity_poly.entity_id
_entity_poly.type
_entity_poly.pdbx_seq_one_letter_code
_entity_poly.pdbx_strand_id
1 'polypeptide(L)'
;MPGCPAGFKADDKLVAAAEDCIKALDLNAVRGLIVSGDAFINGSVALAKIRHNFPQAIAVEMEATAIAHVCHNFKVPFVVVRAISDVADQQSHLSF
;
A
#
# COMPACT_ATOMS: atom_id res chain seq x y z
N MET A 1 -1.18 14.96 -10.11
CA MET A 1 -2.39 15.81 -10.12
C MET A 1 -1.96 17.21 -9.67
N PRO A 2 -2.27 18.28 -10.40
CA PRO A 2 -1.89 19.64 -10.00
C PRO A 2 -2.40 19.90 -8.56
N GLY A 3 -1.52 20.34 -7.67
CA GLY A 3 -1.87 20.67 -6.28
C GLY A 3 -1.77 19.54 -5.26
N CYS A 4 -1.38 18.32 -5.63
CA CYS A 4 -1.14 17.23 -4.68
C CYS A 4 0.37 16.96 -4.49
N PRO A 5 0.81 16.50 -3.29
CA PRO A 5 2.17 16.00 -3.11
C PRO A 5 2.41 14.73 -3.95
N ALA A 6 3.68 14.39 -4.19
CA ALA A 6 4.06 13.18 -4.95
C ALA A 6 3.67 11.88 -4.23
N GLY A 7 3.43 11.93 -2.92
CA GLY A 7 2.93 10.83 -2.11
C GLY A 7 2.31 11.35 -0.82
N PHE A 8 1.43 10.55 -0.23
CA PHE A 8 0.74 10.90 1.02
C PHE A 8 1.37 10.14 2.17
N LYS A 9 1.99 10.87 3.12
CA LYS A 9 2.65 10.26 4.28
C LYS A 9 1.60 9.87 5.33
N ALA A 10 1.62 8.61 5.77
CA ALA A 10 0.85 8.16 6.93
C ALA A 10 1.34 8.83 8.23
N ASP A 11 0.47 8.91 9.23
CA ASP A 11 0.78 9.50 10.53
C ASP A 11 1.74 8.62 11.34
N ASP A 12 2.82 9.22 11.86
CA ASP A 12 3.89 8.47 12.53
C ASP A 12 3.41 7.76 13.82
N LYS A 13 2.41 8.31 14.54
CA LYS A 13 1.86 7.68 15.75
C LYS A 13 0.97 6.50 15.40
N LEU A 14 0.14 6.64 14.37
CA LEU A 14 -0.70 5.54 13.89
C LEU A 14 0.14 4.40 13.30
N VAL A 15 1.23 4.72 12.61
CA VAL A 15 2.21 3.72 12.14
C VAL A 15 2.83 2.97 13.31
N ALA A 16 3.33 3.66 14.33
CA ALA A 16 3.92 3.01 15.51
C ALA A 16 2.91 2.12 16.23
N ALA A 17 1.68 2.60 16.45
CA ALA A 17 0.62 1.82 17.07
C ALA A 17 0.24 0.57 16.25
N ALA A 18 0.22 0.67 14.92
CA ALA A 18 -0.03 -0.48 14.06
C ALA A 18 1.10 -1.52 14.15
N GLU A 19 2.37 -1.09 14.11
CA GLU A 19 3.53 -1.98 14.27
C GLU A 19 3.52 -2.69 15.64
N ASP A 20 3.20 -1.98 16.72
CA ASP A 20 3.08 -2.54 18.07
C ASP A 20 1.95 -3.58 18.17
N CYS A 21 0.77 -3.28 17.61
CA CYS A 21 -0.35 -4.21 17.57
C CYS A 21 -0.03 -5.48 16.78
N ILE A 22 0.62 -5.35 15.62
CA ILE A 22 1.01 -6.50 14.79
C ILE A 22 2.02 -7.37 15.54
N LYS A 23 3.00 -6.75 16.21
CA LYS A 23 3.98 -7.46 17.03
C LYS A 23 3.34 -8.18 18.22
N ALA A 24 2.35 -7.56 18.88
CA ALA A 24 1.63 -8.18 19.99
C ALA A 24 0.79 -9.39 19.54
N LEU A 25 0.40 -9.45 18.27
CA LEU A 25 -0.29 -10.57 17.65
C LEU A 25 0.65 -11.65 17.09
N ASP A 26 1.97 -11.51 17.29
CA ASP A 26 3.00 -12.41 16.73
C ASP A 26 2.94 -12.54 15.20
N LEU A 27 2.64 -11.43 14.52
CA LEU A 27 2.58 -11.34 13.07
C LEU A 27 3.78 -10.59 12.50
N ASN A 28 4.09 -10.84 11.23
CA ASN A 28 5.15 -10.13 10.51
C ASN A 28 4.59 -8.85 9.85
N ALA A 29 5.28 -7.72 10.08
CA ALA A 29 5.00 -6.45 9.42
C ALA A 29 6.18 -6.01 8.54
N VAL A 30 5.86 -5.40 7.40
CA VAL A 30 6.80 -4.64 6.59
C VAL A 30 6.22 -3.26 6.36
N ARG A 31 6.93 -2.23 6.82
CA ARG A 31 6.58 -0.83 6.54
C ARG A 31 7.22 -0.39 5.22
N GLY A 32 6.44 0.18 4.32
CA GLY A 32 6.94 0.68 3.04
C GLY A 32 5.88 1.36 2.20
N LEU A 33 6.23 1.68 0.95
CA LEU A 33 5.35 2.34 0.01
C LEU A 33 4.28 1.37 -0.52
N ILE A 34 3.01 1.73 -0.39
CA ILE A 34 1.89 1.10 -1.09
C ILE A 34 1.51 2.01 -2.26
N VAL A 35 1.35 1.44 -3.46
CA VAL A 35 0.87 2.17 -4.64
C VAL A 35 -0.54 1.73 -5.01
N SER A 36 -1.35 2.65 -5.53
CA SER A 36 -2.75 2.38 -5.89
C SER A 36 -3.06 2.75 -7.33
N GLY A 37 -4.00 2.03 -7.95
CA GLY A 37 -4.62 2.42 -9.21
C GLY A 37 -5.87 1.60 -9.53
N ASP A 38 -6.69 2.07 -10.48
CA ASP A 38 -8.00 1.48 -10.80
C ASP A 38 -7.93 0.18 -11.64
N ALA A 39 -6.77 -0.48 -11.69
CA ALA A 39 -6.57 -1.71 -12.44
C ALA A 39 -6.18 -2.85 -11.50
N PHE A 40 -6.89 -3.98 -11.61
CA PHE A 40 -6.46 -5.21 -10.98
C PHE A 40 -5.19 -5.73 -11.68
N ILE A 41 -4.07 -5.76 -10.96
CA ILE A 41 -2.77 -6.12 -11.51
C ILE A 41 -2.54 -7.63 -11.36
N ASN A 42 -2.76 -8.38 -12.43
CA ASN A 42 -2.64 -9.85 -12.45
C ASN A 42 -1.69 -10.39 -13.53
N GLY A 43 -0.62 -9.66 -13.87
CA GLY A 43 0.33 -10.10 -14.88
C GLY A 43 1.70 -9.43 -14.77
N SER A 44 2.72 -10.15 -15.26
CA SER A 44 4.14 -9.77 -15.16
C SER A 44 4.47 -8.42 -15.81
N VAL A 45 3.83 -8.07 -16.93
CA VAL A 45 4.10 -6.82 -17.65
C VAL A 45 3.63 -5.59 -16.86
N ALA A 46 2.43 -5.63 -16.29
CA ALA A 46 1.89 -4.52 -15.51
C ALA A 46 2.67 -4.36 -14.19
N LEU A 47 3.01 -5.47 -13.54
CA LEU A 47 3.85 -5.49 -12.36
C LEU A 47 5.26 -4.92 -12.64
N ALA A 48 5.89 -5.31 -13.75
CA ALA A 48 7.21 -4.81 -14.12
C ALA A 48 7.21 -3.29 -14.34
N LYS A 49 6.15 -2.75 -14.95
CA LYS A 49 5.97 -1.29 -15.07
C LYS A 49 5.87 -0.61 -13.71
N ILE A 50 5.11 -1.18 -12.79
CA ILE A 50 4.97 -0.64 -11.42
C ILE A 50 6.32 -0.68 -10.69
N ARG A 51 7.03 -1.81 -10.73
CA ARG A 51 8.36 -1.95 -10.12
C ARG A 51 9.39 -1.00 -10.72
N HIS A 52 9.31 -0.73 -12.03
CA HIS A 52 10.18 0.24 -12.70
C HIS A 52 9.89 1.68 -12.25
N ASN A 53 8.61 2.06 -12.18
CA ASN A 53 8.21 3.41 -11.81
C ASN A 53 8.35 3.70 -10.30
N PHE A 54 8.16 2.68 -9.47
CA PHE A 54 8.18 2.75 -8.00
C PHE A 54 9.00 1.59 -7.42
N PRO A 55 10.34 1.63 -7.54
CA PRO A 55 11.21 0.53 -7.10
C PRO A 55 11.15 0.23 -5.60
N GLN A 56 10.70 1.20 -4.80
CA GLN A 56 10.50 1.10 -3.35
C GLN A 56 9.10 0.62 -2.94
N ALA A 57 8.20 0.35 -3.89
CA ALA A 57 6.85 -0.16 -3.59
C ALA A 57 6.93 -1.59 -3.03
N ILE A 58 6.25 -1.80 -1.90
CA ILE A 58 6.16 -3.11 -1.22
C ILE A 58 4.84 -3.83 -1.51
N ALA A 59 3.81 -3.10 -1.93
CA ALA A 59 2.51 -3.65 -2.30
C ALA A 59 1.81 -2.74 -3.33
N VAL A 60 0.91 -3.35 -4.13
CA VAL A 60 0.00 -2.66 -5.03
C VAL A 60 -1.43 -3.08 -4.71
N GLU A 61 -2.35 -2.11 -4.69
CA GLU A 61 -3.78 -2.33 -4.50
C GLU A 61 -4.56 -1.20 -5.21
N MET A 62 -5.83 -0.96 -4.87
CA MET A 62 -6.70 -0.10 -5.66
C MET A 62 -7.22 1.15 -4.93
N GLU A 63 -7.19 1.22 -3.59
CA GLU A 63 -7.90 2.28 -2.83
C GLU A 63 -7.03 3.14 -1.90
N ALA A 64 -5.89 2.64 -1.44
CA ALA A 64 -5.12 3.25 -0.34
C ALA A 64 -4.73 4.71 -0.61
N THR A 65 -4.26 5.01 -1.83
CA THR A 65 -3.85 6.36 -2.24
C THR A 65 -5.06 7.29 -2.33
N ALA A 66 -6.23 6.80 -2.77
CA ALA A 66 -7.45 7.60 -2.84
C ALA A 66 -7.95 7.96 -1.43
N ILE A 67 -7.96 7.00 -0.50
CA ILE A 67 -8.29 7.24 0.91
C ILE A 67 -7.30 8.23 1.53
N ALA A 68 -6.00 8.00 1.34
CA ALA A 68 -4.94 8.88 1.83
C ALA A 68 -5.05 10.31 1.29
N HIS A 69 -5.41 10.47 0.02
CA HIS A 69 -5.64 11.77 -0.60
C HIS A 69 -6.82 12.51 0.05
N VAL A 70 -7.93 11.82 0.31
CA VAL A 70 -9.08 12.41 1.04
C VAL A 70 -8.64 12.81 2.45
N CYS A 71 -8.00 11.92 3.20
CA CYS A 71 -7.47 12.22 4.53
C CYS A 71 -6.54 13.44 4.53
N HIS A 72 -5.65 13.55 3.55
CA HIS A 72 -4.76 14.70 3.38
C HIS A 72 -5.54 16.01 3.17
N ASN A 73 -6.52 16.01 2.26
CA ASN A 73 -7.33 17.20 1.95
C ASN A 73 -8.14 17.68 3.17
N PHE A 74 -8.58 16.75 4.02
CA PHE A 74 -9.33 17.04 5.24
C PHE A 74 -8.49 17.12 6.51
N LYS A 75 -7.15 17.03 6.41
CA LYS A 75 -6.21 17.06 7.54
C LYS A 75 -6.54 16.00 8.62
N VAL A 76 -6.98 14.83 8.18
CA VAL A 76 -7.27 13.68 9.06
C VAL A 76 -6.05 12.75 9.06
N PRO A 77 -5.45 12.45 10.22
CA PRO A 77 -4.38 11.46 10.33
C PRO A 77 -4.86 10.09 9.83
N PHE A 78 -4.00 9.36 9.12
CA PHE A 78 -4.35 8.04 8.57
C PHE A 78 -3.17 7.07 8.65
N VAL A 79 -3.49 5.78 8.62
CA VAL A 79 -2.55 4.68 8.36
C VAL A 79 -3.25 3.66 7.47
N VAL A 80 -2.50 3.04 6.55
CA VAL A 80 -3.01 1.96 5.71
C VAL A 80 -2.32 0.67 6.15
N VAL A 81 -3.12 -0.35 6.45
CA VAL A 81 -2.63 -1.70 6.77
C VAL A 81 -3.25 -2.65 5.76
N ARG A 82 -2.42 -3.43 5.08
CA ARG A 82 -2.83 -4.44 4.10
C ARG A 82 -2.19 -5.79 4.47
N ALA A 83 -2.99 -6.84 4.53
CA ALA A 83 -2.49 -8.20 4.51
C ALA A 83 -2.15 -8.58 3.07
N ILE A 84 -0.99 -9.23 2.85
CA ILE A 84 -0.57 -9.66 1.52
C ILE A 84 -1.27 -11.00 1.22
N SER A 85 -2.16 -11.02 0.21
CA SER A 85 -2.83 -12.24 -0.24
C SER A 85 -1.97 -13.05 -1.20
N ASP A 86 -1.24 -12.37 -2.09
CA ASP A 86 -0.50 -12.99 -3.18
C ASP A 86 0.83 -12.27 -3.39
N VAL A 87 1.88 -13.04 -3.69
CA VAL A 87 3.18 -12.49 -4.10
C VAL A 87 3.23 -12.54 -5.61
N ALA A 88 3.43 -11.40 -6.26
CA ALA A 88 3.21 -11.24 -7.69
C ALA A 88 4.11 -12.10 -8.62
N ASP A 89 5.11 -12.81 -8.08
CA ASP A 89 5.97 -13.76 -8.79
C ASP A 89 5.75 -15.23 -8.38
N GLN A 90 4.82 -15.51 -7.46
CA GLN A 90 4.42 -16.86 -7.06
C GLN A 90 2.94 -17.04 -7.41
N GLN A 91 2.61 -18.14 -8.09
CA GLN A 91 1.21 -18.41 -8.47
C GLN A 91 0.30 -18.33 -7.24
N SER A 92 -0.62 -17.38 -7.27
CA SER A 92 -1.79 -17.37 -6.42
C SER A 92 -2.52 -18.70 -6.57
N HIS A 93 -2.75 -19.42 -5.46
CA HIS A 93 -3.53 -20.67 -5.46
C HIS A 93 -5.04 -20.41 -5.45
N LEU A 94 -5.49 -19.16 -5.53
CA LEU A 94 -6.90 -18.79 -5.44
C LEU A 94 -7.28 -17.91 -6.64
N SER A 95 -7.89 -18.54 -7.64
CA SER A 95 -8.64 -17.84 -8.69
C SER A 95 -10.09 -17.69 -8.22
N PHE A 96 -10.63 -16.48 -8.23
CA PHE A 96 -12.07 -16.20 -8.16
C PHE A 96 -12.59 -15.84 -9.54
#